data_AF-A0A7C5HXH8-F1
#
_entry.id   AF-A0A7C5HXH8-F1
#
_cell.length_a   1.000
_cell.length_b   1.000
_cell.length_c   1.000
_cell.angle_alpha   90.00
_cell.angle_beta   90.00
_cell.angle_gamma   90.00
#
_symmetry.space_group_name_H-M   'P 1'
#
loop_
_entity.id
_entity.type
_entity.pdbx_description
1 polymer ?
#
loop_
_entity_poly.entity_id
_entity_poly.type
_entity_poly.pdbx_seq_one_letter_code
_entity_poly.pdbx_strand_id
1 'polypeptide(L)'
;MQISLEQILSVLMGKVEALEAALDDLRLRNNIILRLVKNSGELDREMIQEAVKEELEVSKKAGLIEDNKETLSTIDSLTDSIYKWLTGDVEDIKAKMDEYRKKMEEVMKEQESKVIDVAPPDFVKKLEPKEPKKNGGIIL
;
A
#
# COMPACT_ATOMS: atom_id res chain seq x y z
N MET A 1 22.46 -11.67 18.12
CA MET A 1 21.74 -11.93 16.85
C MET A 1 21.90 -10.72 15.96
N GLN A 2 22.78 -10.77 14.96
CA GLN A 2 22.76 -9.81 13.86
C GLN A 2 21.73 -10.32 12.86
N ILE A 3 20.58 -9.65 12.78
CA ILE A 3 19.55 -9.98 11.78
C ILE A 3 20.07 -9.44 10.45
N SER A 4 20.20 -10.30 9.44
CA SER A 4 20.61 -9.85 8.11
C SER A 4 19.48 -9.08 7.44
N LEU A 5 19.80 -8.15 6.54
CA LEU A 5 18.81 -7.40 5.77
C LEU A 5 17.83 -8.34 5.03
N GLU A 6 18.34 -9.46 4.53
CA GLU A 6 17.55 -10.50 3.86
C GLU A 6 16.53 -11.16 4.79
N GLN A 7 16.87 -11.37 6.07
CA GLN A 7 15.93 -11.90 7.06
C GLN A 7 14.82 -10.90 7.40
N ILE A 8 15.14 -9.60 7.47
CA ILE A 8 14.14 -8.53 7.65
C ILE A 8 13.20 -8.49 6.43
N LEU A 9 13.76 -8.50 5.22
CA LEU A 9 12.99 -8.49 3.98
C LEU A 9 12.07 -9.71 3.87
N SER A 10 12.55 -10.90 4.23
CA SER A 10 11.74 -12.13 4.21
C SER A 10 10.57 -12.07 5.19
N VAL A 11 10.77 -11.54 6.40
CA VAL A 11 9.70 -11.36 7.39
C VAL A 11 8.70 -10.29 6.95
N LEU A 12 9.16 -9.21 6.32
CA LEU A 12 8.29 -8.17 5.77
C LEU A 12 7.45 -8.70 4.62
N MET A 13 8.04 -9.44 3.68
CA MET A 13 7.31 -10.09 2.58
C MET A 13 6.21 -11.01 3.11
N GLY A 14 6.53 -11.91 4.05
CA GLY A 14 5.53 -12.81 4.62
C GLY A 14 4.39 -12.07 5.34
N LYS A 15 4.65 -10.90 5.93
CA LYS A 15 3.59 -10.05 6.50
C LYS A 15 2.74 -9.37 5.42
N VAL A 16 3.34 -8.94 4.32
CA VAL A 16 2.60 -8.36 3.19
C VAL A 16 1.69 -9.41 2.55
N GLU A 17 2.20 -10.61 2.27
CA GLU A 17 1.41 -11.71 1.72
C GLU A 17 0.23 -12.08 2.63
N ALA A 18 0.45 -12.12 3.95
CA ALA A 18 -0.61 -12.38 4.92
C ALA A 18 -1.67 -11.26 4.94
N LEU A 19 -1.25 -9.99 4.80
CA LEU A 19 -2.17 -8.86 4.71
C LEU A 19 -2.99 -8.89 3.42
N GLU A 20 -2.37 -9.23 2.29
CA GLU A 20 -3.05 -9.39 1.00
C GLU A 20 -4.11 -10.49 1.08
N ALA A 21 -3.75 -11.66 1.62
CA ALA A 21 -4.70 -12.76 1.80
C ALA A 21 -5.88 -12.39 2.72
N ALA A 22 -5.61 -11.65 3.81
CA ALA A 22 -6.66 -11.18 4.70
C ALA A 22 -7.58 -10.14 4.04
N LEU A 23 -7.01 -9.26 3.21
CA LEU A 23 -7.76 -8.25 2.47
C LEU A 23 -8.69 -8.90 1.44
N ASP A 24 -8.21 -9.92 0.72
CA ASP A 24 -9.00 -10.67 -0.25
C ASP A 24 -10.17 -11.43 0.39
N ASP A 25 -9.93 -12.10 1.53
CA ASP A 25 -10.99 -12.78 2.30
C ASP A 25 -12.04 -11.77 2.81
N LEU A 26 -11.60 -10.65 3.37
CA LEU A 26 -12.50 -9.59 3.84
C LEU A 26 -13.35 -9.03 2.70
N ARG A 27 -12.73 -8.77 1.54
CA ARG A 27 -13.44 -8.29 0.35
C ARG A 27 -14.47 -9.30 -0.15
N LEU A 28 -14.12 -10.59 -0.19
CA LEU A 28 -15.04 -11.65 -0.59
C LEU A 28 -16.27 -11.69 0.33
N ARG A 29 -16.06 -11.72 1.65
CA ARG A 29 -17.14 -11.74 2.64
C ARG A 29 -18.05 -10.50 2.52
N ASN A 30 -17.46 -9.32 2.43
CA ASN A 30 -18.21 -8.07 2.26
C ASN A 30 -19.05 -8.08 0.98
N ASN A 31 -18.49 -8.56 -0.15
CA ASN A 31 -19.22 -8.65 -1.40
C ASN A 31 -20.40 -9.64 -1.34
N ILE A 32 -20.25 -10.75 -0.62
CA ILE A 32 -21.36 -11.69 -0.38
C ILE A 32 -22.45 -11.01 0.44
N ILE A 33 -22.09 -10.32 1.52
CA ILE A 33 -23.05 -9.57 2.37
C ILE A 33 -23.78 -8.51 1.54
N LEU A 34 -23.05 -7.69 0.78
CA LEU A 34 -23.63 -6.66 -0.11
C LEU A 34 -24.67 -7.26 -1.07
N ARG A 35 -24.39 -8.43 -1.65
CA ARG A 35 -25.35 -9.13 -2.53
C ARG A 35 -26.58 -9.63 -1.77
N LEU A 36 -26.39 -10.16 -0.56
CA LEU A 36 -27.51 -10.59 0.30
C LEU A 36 -28.41 -9.39 0.65
N VAL A 37 -27.82 -8.25 1.03
CA VAL A 37 -28.57 -7.04 1.37
C VAL A 37 -29.30 -6.50 0.14
N LYS A 38 -28.65 -6.43 -1.03
CA LYS A 38 -29.29 -6.04 -2.31
C LYS A 38 -30.48 -6.91 -2.67
N ASN A 39 -30.41 -8.21 -2.40
CA ASN A 39 -31.51 -9.13 -2.70
C ASN A 39 -32.66 -9.00 -1.68
N SER A 40 -32.40 -8.43 -0.51
CA SER A 40 -33.37 -8.26 0.58
C SER A 40 -34.17 -6.95 0.52
N GLY A 41 -33.75 -5.98 -0.31
CA GLY A 41 -34.43 -4.69 -0.48
C GLY A 41 -33.75 -3.81 -1.54
N GLU A 42 -34.35 -2.67 -1.85
CA GLU A 42 -33.75 -1.70 -2.76
C GLU A 42 -32.63 -0.94 -2.05
N LEU A 43 -31.38 -1.20 -2.46
CA LEU A 43 -30.22 -0.38 -2.12
C LEU A 43 -29.93 0.54 -3.30
N ASP A 44 -30.06 1.84 -3.10
CA ASP A 44 -29.66 2.85 -4.07
C ASP A 44 -28.33 3.52 -3.70
N ARG A 45 -27.83 4.38 -4.58
CA ARG A 45 -26.57 5.09 -4.36
C ARG A 45 -26.68 6.13 -3.23
N GLU A 46 -27.85 6.73 -3.03
CA GLU A 46 -28.06 7.77 -2.01
C GLU A 46 -27.98 7.17 -0.60
N MET A 47 -28.60 6.02 -0.37
CA MET A 47 -28.52 5.25 0.86
C MET A 47 -27.09 4.86 1.21
N ILE A 48 -26.28 4.47 0.20
CA ILE A 48 -24.86 4.17 0.40
C ILE A 48 -24.09 5.45 0.77
N GLN A 49 -24.37 6.56 0.10
CA GLN A 49 -23.69 7.83 0.38
C GLN A 49 -23.99 8.33 1.79
N GLU A 50 -25.23 8.17 2.27
CA GLU A 50 -25.62 8.50 3.64
C GLU A 50 -24.88 7.61 4.65
N ALA A 51 -24.87 6.29 4.43
CA ALA A 51 -24.13 5.36 5.29
C ALA A 51 -22.62 5.66 5.35
N VAL A 52 -22.00 6.05 4.22
CA VAL A 52 -20.59 6.45 4.18
C VAL A 52 -20.35 7.74 4.98
N LYS A 53 -21.24 8.72 4.89
CA LYS A 53 -21.16 9.95 5.68
C LYS A 53 -21.27 9.66 7.18
N GLU A 54 -22.24 8.84 7.57
CA GLU A 54 -22.43 8.44 8.96
C GLU A 54 -21.19 7.72 9.51
N GLU A 55 -20.64 6.75 8.78
CA GLU A 55 -19.46 6.00 9.21
C GLU A 55 -18.22 6.91 9.36
N LEU A 56 -18.03 7.86 8.44
CA LEU A 56 -16.95 8.83 8.55
C LEU A 56 -17.12 9.75 9.76
N GLU A 57 -18.35 10.19 10.06
CA GLU A 57 -18.64 10.98 11.26
C GLU A 57 -18.44 10.17 12.55
N VAL A 58 -18.82 8.89 12.56
CA VAL A 58 -18.53 7.97 13.68
C VAL A 58 -17.02 7.81 13.87
N SER A 59 -16.29 7.57 12.79
CA SER A 59 -14.83 7.42 12.80
C SER A 59 -14.11 8.69 13.27
N LYS A 60 -14.60 9.87 12.88
CA LYS A 60 -14.12 11.17 13.40
C LYS A 60 -14.36 11.29 14.90
N LYS A 61 -15.57 10.99 15.37
CA LYS A 61 -15.92 11.05 16.80
C LYS A 61 -15.11 10.06 17.63
N ALA A 62 -14.74 8.92 17.05
CA ALA A 62 -13.87 7.92 17.66
C ALA A 62 -12.39 8.33 17.66
N GLY A 63 -12.00 9.43 17.01
CA GLY A 63 -10.62 9.88 16.89
C GLY A 63 -9.77 9.05 15.93
N LEU A 64 -10.40 8.30 15.03
CA LEU A 64 -9.70 7.47 14.03
C LEU A 64 -9.30 8.28 12.79
N ILE A 65 -9.98 9.39 12.53
CA ILE A 65 -9.78 10.23 11.34
C ILE A 65 -9.68 11.70 11.77
N GLU A 66 -8.67 12.41 11.24
CA GLU A 66 -8.51 13.85 11.43
C GLU A 66 -9.41 14.65 10.47
N ASP A 67 -9.91 15.80 10.94
CA ASP A 67 -10.86 16.62 10.19
C ASP A 67 -10.13 17.35 9.03
N ASN A 68 -10.25 16.82 7.81
CA ASN A 68 -9.62 17.39 6.63
C ASN A 68 -10.64 17.75 5.53
N LYS A 69 -10.30 18.73 4.69
CA LYS A 69 -11.15 19.18 3.56
C LYS A 69 -11.33 18.11 2.47
N GLU A 70 -10.54 17.04 2.49
CA GLU A 70 -10.64 15.92 1.54
C GLU A 70 -11.83 15.00 1.83
N THR A 71 -12.45 15.10 3.00
CA THR A 71 -13.57 14.23 3.43
C THR A 71 -14.69 14.13 2.38
N LEU A 72 -15.06 15.23 1.71
CA LEU A 72 -16.11 15.20 0.66
C LEU A 72 -15.69 14.41 -0.59
N SER A 73 -14.44 14.58 -1.04
CA SER A 73 -13.89 13.80 -2.14
C SER A 73 -13.78 12.31 -1.76
N THR A 74 -13.50 12.02 -0.50
CA THR A 74 -13.43 10.66 0.04
C THR A 74 -14.81 10.01 0.08
N ILE A 75 -15.86 10.74 0.46
CA ILE A 75 -17.24 10.25 0.49
C ILE A 75 -17.69 9.76 -0.89
N ASP A 76 -17.56 10.60 -1.92
CA ASP A 76 -18.01 10.24 -3.27
C ASP A 76 -17.20 9.09 -3.85
N SER A 77 -15.89 9.08 -3.65
CA SER A 77 -15.00 8.00 -4.10
C SER A 77 -15.36 6.65 -3.45
N LEU A 78 -15.59 6.65 -2.13
CA LEU A 78 -16.01 5.46 -1.39
C LEU A 78 -17.39 4.99 -1.84
N THR A 79 -18.34 5.92 -1.99
CA THR A 79 -19.71 5.64 -2.44
C THR A 79 -19.70 4.99 -3.82
N ASP A 80 -18.97 5.56 -4.78
CA ASP A 80 -18.85 5.01 -6.13
C ASP A 80 -18.18 3.64 -6.14
N SER A 81 -17.15 3.45 -5.32
CA SER A 81 -16.50 2.14 -5.17
C SER A 81 -17.49 1.09 -4.69
N ILE A 82 -18.17 1.34 -3.57
CA ILE A 82 -19.15 0.43 -2.97
C ILE A 82 -20.30 0.15 -3.94
N TYR A 83 -20.83 1.19 -4.59
CA TYR A 83 -21.93 1.06 -5.55
C TYR A 83 -21.54 0.21 -6.76
N LYS A 84 -20.33 0.38 -7.32
CA LYS A 84 -19.84 -0.47 -8.42
C LYS A 84 -19.70 -1.94 -8.02
N TRP A 85 -19.23 -2.20 -6.80
CA TRP A 85 -19.17 -3.56 -6.26
C TRP A 85 -20.55 -4.17 -6.02
N LEU A 86 -21.53 -3.36 -5.60
CA LEU A 86 -22.92 -3.75 -5.39
C LEU A 86 -23.66 -4.04 -6.71
N THR A 87 -23.45 -3.22 -7.74
CA THR A 87 -24.04 -3.44 -9.07
C THR A 87 -23.41 -4.65 -9.76
N GLY A 88 -22.17 -4.99 -9.38
CA GLY A 88 -21.47 -6.16 -9.90
C GLY A 88 -21.01 -5.94 -11.34
N ASP A 89 -20.68 -4.70 -11.70
CA ASP A 89 -20.16 -4.37 -13.01
C ASP A 89 -18.74 -4.96 -13.18
N VAL A 90 -18.70 -6.20 -13.67
CA VAL A 90 -17.47 -6.98 -13.84
C VAL A 90 -16.53 -6.32 -14.85
N GLU A 91 -17.07 -5.57 -15.82
CA GLU A 91 -16.26 -4.91 -16.85
C GLU A 91 -15.49 -3.73 -16.25
N ASP A 92 -16.17 -2.90 -15.45
CA ASP A 92 -15.57 -1.75 -14.78
C ASP A 92 -14.53 -2.19 -13.73
N ILE A 93 -14.79 -3.30 -13.04
CA ILE A 93 -13.85 -3.91 -12.10
C ILE A 93 -12.59 -4.43 -12.82
N LYS A 94 -12.76 -5.12 -13.95
CA LYS A 94 -11.62 -5.60 -14.76
C LYS A 94 -10.80 -4.44 -15.29
N ALA A 95 -11.45 -3.39 -15.80
CA ALA A 95 -10.76 -2.21 -16.33
C ALA A 95 -9.88 -1.54 -15.27
N LYS A 96 -10.39 -1.36 -14.04
CA LYS A 96 -9.59 -0.80 -12.94
C LYS A 96 -8.43 -1.71 -12.52
N MET A 97 -8.61 -3.03 -12.55
CA MET A 97 -7.54 -3.99 -12.26
C MET A 97 -6.45 -4.00 -13.33
N ASP A 98 -6.82 -3.83 -14.59
CA ASP A 98 -5.86 -3.75 -15.69
C ASP A 98 -5.11 -2.42 -15.70
N GLU A 99 -5.77 -1.32 -15.33
CA GLU A 99 -5.11 -0.03 -15.12
C GLU A 99 -4.13 -0.07 -13.93
N TYR A 100 -4.51 -0.74 -12.83
CA TYR A 100 -3.62 -0.97 -11.69
C TYR A 100 -2.41 -1.82 -12.06
N ARG A 101 -2.62 -2.93 -12.79
CA ARG A 101 -1.53 -3.77 -13.31
C ARG A 101 -0.58 -2.99 -14.20
N LYS A 102 -1.10 -2.17 -15.13
CA LYS A 102 -0.27 -1.32 -15.99
C LYS A 102 0.57 -0.33 -15.18
N LYS A 103 -0.02 0.35 -14.19
CA LYS A 103 0.73 1.25 -13.29
C LYS A 103 1.81 0.51 -12.51
N MET A 104 1.54 -0.71 -12.04
CA MET A 104 2.55 -1.54 -11.38
C MET A 104 3.67 -1.97 -12.32
N GLU A 105 3.34 -2.40 -13.55
CA GLU A 105 4.36 -2.73 -14.56
C GLU A 105 5.21 -1.52 -14.95
N GLU A 106 4.61 -0.33 -15.06
CA GLU A 106 5.34 0.92 -15.32
C GLU A 106 6.27 1.27 -14.18
N VAL A 107 5.81 1.18 -12.93
CA VAL A 107 6.65 1.41 -11.74
C VAL A 107 7.78 0.39 -11.64
N MET A 108 7.52 -0.88 -11.95
CA MET A 108 8.54 -1.93 -11.97
C MET A 108 9.57 -1.69 -13.08
N LYS A 109 9.14 -1.27 -14.28
CA LYS A 109 10.06 -0.89 -15.37
C LYS A 109 10.88 0.36 -15.04
N GLU A 110 10.27 1.34 -14.37
CA GLU A 110 10.98 2.51 -13.88
C GLU A 110 12.00 2.14 -12.78
N GLN A 111 11.67 1.18 -11.91
CA GLN A 111 12.59 0.67 -10.89
C GLN A 111 13.72 -0.19 -11.47
N GLU A 112 13.45 -1.02 -12.48
CA GLU A 112 14.50 -1.73 -13.24
C GLU A 112 15.41 -0.74 -13.99
N SER A 113 14.88 0.38 -14.47
CA SER A 113 15.69 1.44 -15.09
C SER A 113 16.47 2.29 -14.07
N LYS A 114 15.98 2.34 -12.82
CA LYS A 114 16.64 2.94 -11.65
C LYS A 114 17.30 1.82 -10.82
N VAL A 115 18.18 1.04 -11.45
CA VAL A 115 19.12 0.22 -10.68
C VAL A 115 19.84 1.16 -9.72
N ILE A 116 19.54 1.05 -8.44
CA ILE A 116 20.38 1.63 -7.41
C ILE A 116 21.71 0.88 -7.56
N ASP A 117 22.74 1.56 -8.08
CA ASP A 117 24.12 1.08 -8.07
C ASP A 117 24.54 1.00 -6.59
N VAL A 118 24.13 -0.08 -5.92
CA VAL A 118 24.62 -0.40 -4.59
C VAL A 118 26.06 -0.79 -4.80
N ALA A 119 26.97 0.16 -4.55
CA ALA A 119 28.40 -0.08 -4.65
C ALA A 119 28.74 -1.36 -3.87
N PRO A 120 29.55 -2.28 -4.45
CA PRO A 120 29.93 -3.51 -3.77
C PRO A 120 30.46 -3.20 -2.37
N PRO A 121 30.18 -4.03 -1.35
CA PRO A 121 30.65 -3.81 0.03
C PRO A 121 32.16 -3.56 0.14
N ASP A 122 32.96 -4.02 -0.83
CA ASP A 122 34.40 -3.78 -0.92
C ASP A 122 34.80 -2.35 -1.33
N PHE A 123 33.86 -1.48 -1.72
CA PHE A 123 34.14 -0.07 -2.00
C PHE A 123 34.40 0.73 -0.71
N VAL A 124 33.76 0.35 0.40
CA VAL A 124 33.99 0.96 1.71
C VAL A 124 35.40 0.65 2.22
N LYS A 125 35.93 -0.55 1.95
CA LYS A 125 37.31 -0.93 2.31
C LYS A 125 38.38 -0.15 1.55
N LYS A 126 38.06 0.40 0.38
CA LYS A 126 38.99 1.27 -0.40
C LYS A 126 39.00 2.72 0.09
N LEU A 127 38.01 3.12 0.89
CA LEU A 127 37.89 4.44 1.49
C LEU A 127 38.39 4.49 2.94
N GLU A 128 38.95 3.38 3.47
CA GLU A 128 39.66 3.43 4.75
C GLU A 128 40.78 4.47 4.66
N PRO A 129 40.75 5.53 5.47
CA PRO A 129 41.81 6.51 5.49
C PRO A 129 43.10 5.81 5.94
N LYS A 130 44.12 5.81 5.09
CA LYS A 130 45.47 5.39 5.46
C LYS A 130 45.86 6.10 6.75
N GLU A 131 46.05 5.33 7.81
CA GLU A 131 46.62 5.82 9.06
C GLU A 131 47.92 6.61 8.78
N PRO A 132 48.17 7.72 9.50
CA PRO A 132 49.43 8.42 9.37
C PRO A 132 50.56 7.50 9.84
N LYS A 133 51.49 7.18 8.94
CA LYS A 133 52.74 6.49 9.27
C LYS A 133 53.49 7.27 10.36
N LYS A 134 53.48 6.76 11.59
CA LYS A 134 54.52 7.04 12.59
C LYS A 134 55.84 6.48 12.05
N ASN A 135 56.72 7.35 11.53
CA ASN A 135 58.15 7.06 11.46
C ASN A 135 58.89 8.18 12.20
N GLY A 136 59.39 7.86 13.39
CA GLY A 136 60.44 8.65 14.03
C GLY A 136 61.81 8.31 13.41
N GLY A 137 62.71 9.29 13.37
CA GLY A 137 64.11 9.11 13.02
C GLY A 137 64.77 10.42 12.58
N ILE A 138 65.58 11.00 13.47
CA ILE A 138 66.48 12.16 13.25
C ILE A 138 67.57 11.81 12.21
N ILE A 139 68.13 12.83 11.52
CA ILE A 139 69.49 13.05 10.96
C ILE A 139 69.30 14.11 9.83
N LEU A 140 69.91 15.31 9.78
CA LEU A 140 71.26 15.83 10.08
C LEU A 140 71.20 17.16 10.85
#